data_AF-A0A962ZQ22-F1
#
_entry.id   AF-A0A962ZQ22-F1
#
_cell.length_a   1.000
_cell.length_b   1.000
_cell.length_c   1.000
_cell.angle_alpha   90.00
_cell.angle_beta   90.00
_cell.angle_gamma   90.00
#
_symmetry.space_group_name_H-M   'P 1'
#
loop_
_entity.id
_entity.type
_entity.pdbx_description
1 polymer ?
#
loop_
_entity_poly.entity_id
_entity_poly.type
_entity_poly.pdbx_seq_one_letter_code
_entity_poly.pdbx_strand_id
1 'polypeptide(L)'
;DNPKALFYGGLAAVERGDQSLAADRWEALLALSPPPEVQDILRVRIAEWRGSPEPVAADVSLSIDVSLGAAALADVSPDTTVFVIARDPAQPAPPVAAARRKAGELPVTVTLSNSDAMIPGRLLSQFKKLEILVRASLDGQPVPQAGDWYGQTVIDTDETTSVDITIDRQVQ
;
A
#
# COMPACT_ATOMS: atom_id res chain seq x y z
N ASP A 1 40.25 -4.51 -3.58
CA ASP A 1 39.37 -5.70 -3.70
C ASP A 1 38.88 -5.91 -5.12
N ASN A 2 38.50 -7.15 -5.48
CA ASN A 2 37.96 -7.47 -6.81
C ASN A 2 36.43 -7.67 -6.71
N PRO A 3 35.60 -6.87 -7.42
CA PRO A 3 34.14 -6.96 -7.36
C PRO A 3 33.58 -8.35 -7.63
N LYS A 4 34.17 -9.09 -8.58
CA LYS A 4 33.75 -10.47 -8.88
C LYS A 4 34.07 -11.42 -7.73
N ALA A 5 35.23 -11.26 -7.10
CA ALA A 5 35.61 -12.07 -5.95
C ALA A 5 34.70 -11.82 -4.75
N LEU A 6 34.28 -10.56 -4.53
CA LEU A 6 33.30 -10.21 -3.50
C LEU A 6 31.92 -10.81 -3.80
N PHE A 7 31.47 -10.72 -5.06
CA PHE A 7 30.18 -11.28 -5.51
C PHE A 7 30.11 -12.80 -5.29
N TYR A 8 31.05 -13.55 -5.89
CA TYR A 8 31.09 -15.01 -5.77
C TYR A 8 31.46 -15.48 -4.35
N GLY A 9 32.27 -14.71 -3.63
CA GLY A 9 32.60 -14.99 -2.24
C GLY A 9 31.39 -14.93 -1.31
N GLY A 10 30.46 -14.00 -1.57
CA GLY A 10 29.20 -13.92 -0.83
C GLY A 10 28.25 -15.06 -1.18
N LEU A 11 28.10 -15.41 -2.46
CA LEU A 11 27.31 -16.59 -2.88
C LEU A 11 27.79 -17.88 -2.19
N ALA A 12 29.11 -18.11 -2.20
CA ALA A 12 29.70 -19.28 -1.54
C ALA A 12 29.51 -19.26 -0.01
N ALA A 13 29.38 -18.09 0.62
CA ALA A 13 29.08 -17.98 2.05
C ALA A 13 27.62 -18.37 2.36
N VAL A 14 26.67 -17.96 1.51
CA VAL A 14 25.25 -18.36 1.61
C VAL A 14 25.08 -19.87 1.46
N GLU A 15 25.76 -20.48 0.49
CA GLU A 15 25.73 -21.95 0.30
C GLU A 15 26.22 -22.72 1.53
N ARG A 16 27.09 -22.10 2.33
CA ARG A 16 27.57 -22.65 3.61
C ARG A 16 26.68 -22.30 4.80
N GLY A 17 25.57 -21.59 4.59
CA GLY A 17 24.68 -21.10 5.64
C GLY A 17 25.22 -19.91 6.43
N ASP A 18 26.34 -19.32 6.01
CA ASP A 18 26.99 -18.20 6.70
C ASP A 18 26.54 -16.86 6.12
N GLN A 19 25.32 -16.47 6.51
CA GLN A 19 24.65 -15.27 6.04
C GLN A 19 25.34 -13.98 6.49
N SER A 20 25.94 -13.95 7.69
CA SER A 20 26.68 -12.79 8.18
C SER A 20 27.92 -12.53 7.31
N LEU A 21 28.66 -13.58 6.99
CA LEU A 21 29.85 -13.52 6.16
C LEU A 21 29.54 -13.18 4.69
N ALA A 22 28.34 -13.55 4.21
CA ALA A 22 27.82 -13.16 2.91
C ALA A 22 27.48 -11.67 2.87
N ALA A 23 26.80 -11.16 3.91
CA ALA A 23 26.45 -9.75 4.04
C ALA A 23 27.70 -8.85 4.05
N ASP A 24 28.73 -9.19 4.83
CA ASP A 24 30.00 -8.44 4.87
C ASP A 24 30.62 -8.24 3.47
N ARG A 25 30.61 -9.30 2.64
CA ARG A 25 31.20 -9.28 1.30
C ARG A 25 30.39 -8.46 0.31
N TRP A 26 29.07 -8.55 0.41
CA TRP A 26 28.16 -7.85 -0.49
C TRP A 26 28.02 -6.37 -0.11
N GLU A 27 28.20 -6.00 1.16
CA GLU A 27 28.38 -4.60 1.60
C GLU A 27 29.66 -3.99 1.03
N ALA A 28 30.78 -4.72 1.09
CA ALA A 28 32.03 -4.30 0.44
C ALA A 28 31.86 -4.16 -1.08
N LEU A 29 31.03 -5.02 -1.71
CA LEU A 29 30.72 -4.90 -3.13
C LEU A 29 29.86 -3.66 -3.43
N LEU A 30 28.87 -3.34 -2.60
CA LEU A 30 28.05 -2.12 -2.72
C LEU A 30 28.91 -0.85 -2.65
N ALA A 31 29.94 -0.82 -1.80
CA ALA A 31 30.87 0.31 -1.69
C ALA A 31 31.69 0.55 -2.97
N LEU A 32 31.75 -0.42 -3.88
CA LEU A 32 32.39 -0.30 -5.20
C LEU A 32 31.43 0.18 -6.30
N SER A 33 30.23 0.61 -5.93
CA SER A 33 29.23 1.18 -6.85
C SER A 33 28.94 0.30 -8.07
N PRO A 34 28.44 -0.94 -7.88
CA PRO A 34 28.06 -1.82 -8.99
C PRO A 34 26.86 -1.23 -9.78
N PRO A 35 26.46 -1.78 -10.93
CA PRO A 35 25.28 -1.28 -11.65
C PRO A 35 24.03 -1.22 -10.76
N PRO A 36 23.10 -0.25 -10.97
CA PRO A 36 21.93 -0.04 -10.10
C PRO A 36 21.10 -1.30 -9.86
N GLU A 37 20.86 -2.10 -10.90
CA GLU A 37 20.14 -3.37 -10.83
C GLU A 37 20.77 -4.37 -9.85
N VAL A 38 22.11 -4.37 -9.77
CA VAL A 38 22.87 -5.21 -8.83
C VAL A 38 22.82 -4.62 -7.43
N GLN A 39 22.90 -3.28 -7.31
CA GLN A 39 22.80 -2.62 -6.01
C GLN A 39 21.50 -2.97 -5.29
N ASP A 40 20.37 -2.97 -6.01
CA ASP A 40 19.06 -3.26 -5.44
C ASP A 40 18.97 -4.70 -4.91
N ILE A 41 19.46 -5.67 -5.70
CA ILE A 41 19.53 -7.08 -5.30
C ILE A 41 20.40 -7.27 -4.05
N LEU A 42 21.58 -6.64 -4.01
CA LEU A 42 22.49 -6.75 -2.88
C LEU A 42 21.88 -6.14 -1.61
N ARG A 43 21.27 -4.96 -1.68
CA ARG A 43 20.63 -4.30 -0.52
C ARG A 43 19.52 -5.13 0.09
N VAL A 44 18.64 -5.71 -0.74
CA VAL A 44 17.53 -6.57 -0.27
C VAL A 44 18.08 -7.78 0.49
N ARG A 45 19.07 -8.48 -0.06
CA ARG A 45 19.65 -9.69 0.54
C ARG A 45 20.48 -9.41 1.79
N ILE A 46 21.25 -8.33 1.80
CA ILE A 46 22.02 -7.90 2.98
C ILE A 46 21.05 -7.57 4.13
N ALA A 47 19.95 -6.85 3.87
CA ALA A 47 18.95 -6.54 4.88
C ALA A 47 18.33 -7.81 5.48
N GLU A 48 17.91 -8.76 4.63
CA GLU A 48 17.39 -10.07 5.02
C GLU A 48 18.36 -10.82 5.97
N TRP A 49 19.66 -10.85 5.63
CA TRP A 49 20.68 -11.58 6.39
C TRP A 49 21.15 -10.88 7.67
N ARG A 50 21.14 -9.55 7.70
CA ARG A 50 21.52 -8.77 8.89
C ARG A 50 20.42 -8.76 9.95
N GLY A 51 19.23 -9.29 9.63
CA GLY A 51 18.06 -9.12 10.47
C GLY A 51 17.68 -7.64 10.62
N SER A 52 18.16 -6.79 9.71
CA SER A 52 17.58 -5.47 9.55
C SER A 52 16.21 -5.69 8.92
N PRO A 53 15.14 -5.06 9.45
CA PRO A 53 13.86 -5.11 8.77
C PRO A 53 14.09 -4.67 7.32
N GLU A 54 13.37 -5.30 6.39
CA GLU A 54 13.39 -4.99 4.95
C GLU A 54 13.57 -3.48 4.71
N PRO A 55 14.14 -3.05 3.57
CA PRO A 55 13.83 -1.70 3.10
C PRO A 55 12.32 -1.67 2.94
N VAL A 56 11.63 -1.25 3.99
CA VAL A 56 10.21 -1.02 4.03
C VAL A 56 10.01 -0.09 2.86
N ALA A 57 9.35 -0.58 1.80
CA ALA A 57 8.95 0.27 0.71
C ALA A 57 8.35 1.50 1.39
N ALA A 58 8.95 2.68 1.14
CA ALA A 58 8.74 3.89 1.94
C ALA A 58 7.28 3.93 2.36
N ASP A 59 7.03 3.92 3.67
CA ASP A 59 5.71 3.59 4.22
C ASP A 59 4.71 4.65 3.74
N VAL A 60 4.03 4.35 2.63
CA VAL A 60 3.05 5.26 2.05
C VAL A 60 1.82 5.11 2.90
N SER A 61 1.54 6.17 3.65
CA SER A 61 0.36 6.32 4.47
C SER A 61 -0.52 7.39 3.84
N LEU A 62 -1.74 7.01 3.49
CA LEU A 62 -2.74 7.89 2.92
C LEU A 62 -3.82 8.17 3.96
N SER A 63 -3.94 9.44 4.35
CA SER A 63 -5.03 9.92 5.20
C SER A 63 -6.26 10.25 4.36
N ILE A 64 -7.41 9.71 4.71
CA ILE A 64 -8.66 9.87 3.97
C ILE A 64 -9.69 10.41 4.93
N ASP A 65 -10.04 11.68 4.79
CA ASP A 65 -11.08 12.33 5.57
C ASP A 65 -12.43 12.04 4.92
N VAL A 66 -13.23 11.22 5.62
CA VAL A 66 -14.50 10.71 5.10
C VAL A 66 -15.66 11.43 5.77
N SER A 67 -16.60 11.92 4.97
CA SER A 67 -17.84 12.53 5.44
C SER A 67 -19.06 12.09 4.62
N LEU A 68 -20.26 12.23 5.19
CA LEU A 68 -21.53 12.02 4.48
C LEU A 68 -22.06 13.36 3.97
N GLY A 69 -22.46 13.40 2.70
CA GLY A 69 -23.24 14.50 2.14
C GLY A 69 -24.66 14.52 2.73
N ALA A 70 -25.33 15.68 2.65
CA ALA A 70 -26.64 15.87 3.28
C ALA A 70 -27.71 14.86 2.81
N ALA A 71 -27.71 14.49 1.52
CA ALA A 71 -28.63 13.50 0.98
C ALA A 71 -28.31 12.07 1.48
N ALA A 72 -27.03 11.70 1.49
CA ALA A 72 -26.59 10.41 2.03
C ALA A 72 -26.92 10.28 3.52
N LEU A 73 -26.76 11.35 4.30
CA LEU A 73 -27.07 11.38 5.72
C LEU A 73 -28.56 11.11 6.02
N ALA A 74 -29.46 11.47 5.10
CA ALA A 74 -30.90 11.22 5.24
C ALA A 74 -31.27 9.75 4.97
N ASP A 75 -30.51 9.06 4.12
CA ASP A 75 -30.82 7.71 3.63
C ASP A 75 -29.99 6.61 4.31
N VAL A 76 -28.83 6.95 4.87
CA VAL A 76 -27.87 6.00 5.43
C VAL A 76 -28.06 5.84 6.94
N SER A 77 -28.34 4.61 7.38
CA SER A 77 -28.37 4.25 8.81
C SER A 77 -26.98 4.38 9.46
N PRO A 78 -26.86 4.78 10.73
CA PRO A 78 -25.58 4.80 11.45
C PRO A 78 -24.85 3.45 11.48
N ASP A 79 -25.57 2.33 11.37
CA ASP A 79 -24.99 0.99 11.33
C ASP A 79 -24.56 0.53 9.92
N THR A 80 -24.84 1.32 8.89
CA THR A 80 -24.42 1.03 7.51
C THR A 80 -22.90 0.92 7.43
N THR A 81 -22.43 -0.12 6.73
CA THR A 81 -20.99 -0.35 6.55
C THR A 81 -20.44 0.61 5.51
N VAL A 82 -19.35 1.29 5.86
CA VAL A 82 -18.59 2.17 4.98
C VAL A 82 -17.28 1.49 4.61
N PHE A 83 -17.10 1.19 3.32
CA PHE A 83 -15.87 0.64 2.75
C PHE A 83 -15.01 1.77 2.20
N VAL A 84 -13.80 1.92 2.71
CA VAL A 84 -12.79 2.83 2.16
C VAL A 84 -11.81 1.98 1.35
N ILE A 85 -11.74 2.21 0.05
CA ILE A 85 -11.05 1.34 -0.90
C ILE A 85 -10.01 2.15 -1.66
N ALA A 86 -8.78 1.66 -1.70
CA ALA A 86 -7.75 2.14 -2.62
C ALA A 86 -7.53 1.08 -3.71
N ARG A 87 -7.65 1.49 -4.98
CA ARG A 87 -7.49 0.58 -6.13
C ARG A 87 -6.73 1.25 -7.27
N ASP A 88 -6.18 0.41 -8.14
CA ASP A 88 -5.61 0.88 -9.40
C ASP A 88 -6.76 1.29 -10.34
N PRO A 89 -6.81 2.55 -10.82
CA PRO A 89 -7.87 2.98 -11.75
C PRO A 89 -7.86 2.19 -13.06
N ALA A 90 -6.72 1.63 -13.48
CA ALA A 90 -6.63 0.77 -14.66
C ALA A 90 -7.06 -0.68 -14.37
N GLN A 91 -6.91 -1.14 -13.13
CA GLN A 91 -7.27 -2.49 -12.68
C GLN A 91 -8.04 -2.43 -11.34
N PRO A 92 -9.32 -2.04 -11.37
CA PRO A 92 -10.09 -1.71 -10.17
C PRO A 92 -10.44 -2.91 -9.27
N ALA A 93 -10.24 -4.13 -9.75
CA ALA A 93 -10.44 -5.35 -8.98
C ALA A 93 -9.27 -6.32 -9.17
N PRO A 94 -8.80 -7.00 -8.10
CA PRO A 94 -9.10 -6.72 -6.68
C PRO A 94 -8.47 -5.38 -6.23
N PRO A 95 -8.97 -4.76 -5.14
CA PRO A 95 -8.39 -3.52 -4.61
C PRO A 95 -6.97 -3.76 -4.04
N VAL A 96 -6.22 -2.68 -3.90
CA VAL A 96 -4.87 -2.68 -3.32
C VAL A 96 -4.98 -2.75 -1.80
N ALA A 97 -5.75 -1.85 -1.21
CA ALA A 97 -6.03 -1.80 0.23
C ALA A 97 -7.49 -1.47 0.48
N ALA A 98 -8.03 -1.92 1.61
CA ALA A 98 -9.38 -1.59 2.02
C ALA A 98 -9.54 -1.55 3.53
N ALA A 99 -10.33 -0.59 4.02
CA ALA A 99 -10.75 -0.49 5.41
C ALA A 99 -12.27 -0.47 5.53
N ARG A 100 -12.77 -0.85 6.71
CA ARG A 100 -14.20 -0.83 7.04
C ARG A 100 -14.45 0.10 8.22
N ARG A 101 -15.48 0.91 8.12
CA ARG A 101 -15.99 1.82 9.16
C ARG A 101 -17.51 1.70 9.24
N LYS A 102 -18.10 2.30 10.26
CA LYS A 102 -19.56 2.49 10.32
C LYS A 102 -19.92 3.91 9.91
N ALA A 103 -21.07 4.09 9.28
CA ALA A 103 -21.57 5.40 8.90
C ALA A 103 -21.75 6.33 10.12
N GLY A 104 -22.12 5.79 11.28
CA GLY A 104 -22.24 6.52 12.54
C GLY A 104 -20.91 6.99 13.15
N GLU A 105 -19.77 6.56 12.60
CA GLU A 105 -18.44 7.06 13.00
C GLU A 105 -18.07 8.33 12.22
N LEU A 106 -18.80 8.68 11.15
CA LEU A 106 -18.47 9.81 10.28
C LEU A 106 -18.90 11.16 10.88
N PRO A 107 -18.12 12.24 10.69
CA PRO A 107 -16.87 12.31 9.91
C PRO A 107 -15.67 11.66 10.63
N VAL A 108 -14.84 10.94 9.88
CA VAL A 108 -13.65 10.24 10.42
C VAL A 108 -12.49 10.30 9.44
N THR A 109 -11.26 10.38 9.96
CA THR A 109 -10.04 10.17 9.19
C THR A 109 -9.68 8.69 9.19
N VAL A 110 -9.55 8.11 8.00
CA VAL A 110 -9.09 6.72 7.79
C VAL A 110 -7.71 6.74 7.18
N THR A 111 -6.76 6.08 7.84
CA THR A 111 -5.42 5.88 7.29
C THR A 111 -5.34 4.55 6.57
N LEU A 112 -4.88 4.56 5.32
CA LEU A 112 -4.51 3.36 4.56
C LEU A 112 -3.01 3.34 4.33
N SER A 113 -2.37 2.22 4.63
CA SER A 113 -0.93 2.01 4.55
C SER A 113 -0.58 0.70 3.84
N ASN A 114 0.72 0.46 3.63
CA ASN A 114 1.19 -0.80 3.08
C ASN A 114 0.77 -2.02 3.92
N SER A 115 0.54 -1.85 5.23
CA SER A 115 0.01 -2.93 6.10
C SER A 115 -1.46 -3.27 5.84
N ASP A 116 -2.21 -2.38 5.20
CA ASP A 116 -3.61 -2.57 4.83
C ASP A 116 -3.75 -3.20 3.43
N ALA A 117 -2.63 -3.55 2.80
CA ALA A 117 -2.61 -4.21 1.50
C ALA A 117 -3.26 -5.60 1.59
N MET A 118 -4.26 -5.85 0.74
CA MET A 118 -5.00 -7.10 0.76
C MET A 118 -4.27 -8.27 0.09
N ILE A 119 -3.28 -7.97 -0.77
CA ILE A 119 -2.53 -8.97 -1.54
C ILE A 119 -1.04 -8.83 -1.20
N PRO A 120 -0.39 -9.90 -0.70
CA PRO A 120 1.04 -9.87 -0.42
C PRO A 120 1.84 -9.42 -1.65
N GLY A 121 2.70 -8.42 -1.45
CA GLY A 121 3.54 -7.87 -2.52
C GLY A 121 2.87 -6.86 -3.45
N ARG A 122 1.56 -6.58 -3.29
CA ARG A 122 0.86 -5.48 -4.00
C ARG A 122 0.60 -4.33 -3.03
N LEU A 123 1.61 -3.50 -2.84
CA LEU A 123 1.65 -2.44 -1.82
C LEU A 123 1.15 -1.10 -2.37
N LEU A 124 0.60 -0.23 -1.53
CA LEU A 124 0.17 1.12 -1.93
C LEU A 124 1.33 1.92 -2.53
N SER A 125 2.53 1.79 -1.94
CA SER A 125 3.75 2.48 -2.39
C SER A 125 4.23 2.11 -3.79
N GLN A 126 3.63 1.09 -4.43
CA GLN A 126 3.97 0.67 -5.80
C GLN A 126 3.13 1.39 -6.86
N PHE A 127 2.06 2.10 -6.46
CA PHE A 127 1.12 2.73 -7.38
C PHE A 127 1.29 4.24 -7.36
N LYS A 128 1.78 4.81 -8.47
CA LYS A 128 1.82 6.28 -8.65
C LYS A 128 0.44 6.92 -8.67
N LYS A 129 -0.56 6.20 -9.16
CA LYS A 129 -1.94 6.65 -9.24
C LYS A 129 -2.86 5.67 -8.56
N LEU A 130 -3.72 6.18 -7.71
CA LEU A 130 -4.73 5.41 -7.00
C LEU A 130 -6.09 6.09 -7.13
N GLU A 131 -7.12 5.28 -7.35
CA GLU A 131 -8.50 5.69 -7.15
C GLU A 131 -8.90 5.33 -5.72
N ILE A 132 -9.32 6.35 -4.98
CA ILE A 132 -9.88 6.21 -3.64
C ILE A 132 -11.38 6.25 -3.77
N LEU A 133 -12.05 5.16 -3.40
CA LEU A 133 -13.49 4.98 -3.45
C LEU A 133 -14.00 4.73 -2.03
N VAL A 134 -14.96 5.53 -1.60
CA VAL A 134 -15.65 5.37 -0.32
C VAL A 134 -17.10 4.96 -0.56
N ARG A 135 -17.38 3.71 -0.20
CA ARG A 135 -18.62 2.92 -0.25
C ARG A 135 -19.53 2.93 0.99
N ALA A 136 -20.63 3.68 1.09
CA ALA A 136 -21.69 3.33 2.07
C ALA A 136 -22.63 2.28 1.46
N SER A 137 -22.50 1.02 1.90
CA SER A 137 -23.22 -0.13 1.33
C SER A 137 -24.41 -0.53 2.20
N LEU A 138 -25.60 -0.54 1.59
CA LEU A 138 -26.86 -0.84 2.28
C LEU A 138 -27.06 -2.34 2.53
N ASP A 139 -26.46 -3.20 1.71
CA ASP A 139 -26.51 -4.66 1.82
C ASP A 139 -25.32 -5.27 2.59
N GLY A 140 -24.36 -4.42 3.00
CA GLY A 140 -23.14 -4.82 3.69
C GLY A 140 -22.06 -5.44 2.80
N GLN A 141 -22.19 -5.38 1.47
CA GLN A 141 -21.23 -5.94 0.53
C GLN A 141 -20.25 -4.89 -0.07
N PRO A 142 -19.00 -5.30 -0.33
CA PRO A 142 -18.01 -4.46 -1.00
C PRO A 142 -18.22 -4.38 -2.53
N VAL A 143 -19.30 -4.93 -3.07
CA VAL A 143 -19.72 -4.80 -4.47
C VAL A 143 -20.77 -3.67 -4.57
N PRO A 144 -20.74 -2.80 -5.59
CA PRO A 144 -21.75 -1.75 -5.73
C PRO A 144 -23.13 -2.34 -5.97
N GLN A 145 -24.12 -1.88 -5.20
CA GLN A 145 -25.54 -2.15 -5.41
C GLN A 145 -26.32 -0.86 -5.67
N ALA A 146 -27.42 -0.97 -6.42
CA ALA A 146 -28.33 0.15 -6.62
C ALA A 146 -28.83 0.67 -5.26
N GLY A 147 -28.79 1.99 -5.07
CA GLY A 147 -29.15 2.64 -3.81
C GLY A 147 -27.97 2.90 -2.86
N ASP A 148 -26.81 2.25 -3.06
CA ASP A 148 -25.61 2.55 -2.29
C ASP A 148 -25.15 4.00 -2.51
N TRP A 149 -24.56 4.59 -1.47
CA TRP A 149 -23.98 5.93 -1.56
C TRP A 149 -22.46 5.86 -1.67
N TYR A 150 -21.85 6.70 -2.50
CA TYR A 150 -20.42 6.68 -2.72
C TYR A 150 -19.81 8.06 -2.97
N GLY A 151 -18.51 8.16 -2.67
CA GLY A 151 -17.63 9.26 -3.06
C GLY A 151 -16.34 8.67 -3.63
N GLN A 152 -15.71 9.33 -4.60
CA GLN A 152 -14.45 8.86 -5.17
C GLN A 152 -13.63 9.97 -5.79
N THR A 153 -12.31 9.77 -5.81
CA THR A 153 -11.33 10.64 -6.46
C THR A 153 -10.11 9.85 -6.89
N VAL A 154 -9.34 10.38 -7.84
CA VAL A 154 -8.07 9.81 -8.28
C VAL A 154 -6.95 10.73 -7.83
N ILE A 155 -5.94 10.16 -7.18
CA ILE A 155 -4.78 10.89 -6.64
C ILE A 155 -3.49 10.43 -7.31
N ASP A 156 -2.49 11.31 -7.31
CA ASP A 156 -1.09 10.95 -7.52
C ASP A 156 -0.41 10.80 -6.16
N THR A 157 0.12 9.61 -5.85
CA THR A 157 0.68 9.28 -4.54
C THR A 157 2.01 9.98 -4.27
N ASP A 158 2.69 10.46 -5.32
CA ASP A 158 3.92 11.23 -5.17
C ASP A 158 3.61 12.68 -4.72
N GLU A 159 2.38 13.16 -4.96
CA GLU A 159 1.95 14.54 -4.67
C GLU A 159 0.94 14.64 -3.51
N THR A 160 0.18 13.58 -3.23
CA THR A 160 -0.97 13.61 -2.32
C THR A 160 -0.86 12.53 -1.25
N THR A 161 -0.86 12.96 0.02
CA THR A 161 -0.85 12.07 1.19
C THR A 161 -2.10 12.22 2.08
N SER A 162 -2.96 13.20 1.78
CA SER A 162 -4.24 13.42 2.44
C SER A 162 -5.32 13.73 1.42
N VAL A 163 -6.52 13.17 1.58
CA VAL A 163 -7.62 13.40 0.65
C VAL A 163 -8.96 13.49 1.37
N ASP A 164 -9.77 14.48 1.00
CA ASP A 164 -11.13 14.64 1.49
C ASP A 164 -12.10 13.93 0.54
N ILE A 165 -12.98 13.08 1.08
CA ILE A 165 -14.03 12.40 0.32
C ILE A 165 -15.37 12.57 1.02
N THR A 166 -16.28 13.24 0.32
CA THR A 166 -17.69 13.31 0.68
C THR A 166 -18.46 12.21 -0.06
N ILE A 167 -19.23 11.43 0.69
CA ILE A 167 -20.15 10.43 0.15
C ILE A 167 -21.45 11.15 -0.23
N ASP A 168 -21.63 11.45 -1.52
CA ASP A 168 -22.70 12.33 -2.02
C ASP A 168 -23.37 11.85 -3.33
N ARG A 169 -22.88 10.78 -3.94
CA ARG A 169 -23.48 10.17 -5.14
C ARG A 169 -24.17 8.86 -4.79
N GLN A 170 -25.24 8.54 -5.51
CA GLN A 170 -25.96 7.28 -5.35
C GLN A 170 -25.76 6.39 -6.57
N VAL A 171 -25.47 5.11 -6.35
CA VAL A 171 -25.42 4.10 -7.38
C VAL A 171 -26.83 3.90 -7.94
N GLN A 172 -26.95 4.01 -9.27
CA GLN A 172 -28.20 3.84 -10.01
C GLN A 172 -28.41 2.38 -10.43
#